data_AF-Q1QPU6-F1
#
_entry.id   AF-Q1QPU6-F1
#
_cell.length_a   1.000
_cell.length_b   1.000
_cell.length_c   1.000
_cell.angle_alpha   90.00
_cell.angle_beta   90.00
_cell.angle_gamma   90.00
#
_symmetry.space_group_name_H-M   'P 1'
#
loop_
_entity.id
_entity.type
_entity.pdbx_description
1 polymer ?
#
loop_
_entity_poly.entity_id
_entity_poly.type
_entity_poly.pdbx_seq_one_letter_code
_entity_poly.pdbx_strand_id
1 'polypeptide(L)' 'MLDFEDLGRMVDTLDNNDAQPNNARETGRREELIVFAVIAAFVWPVIAVGVVGGYGFLVWMSQLILGPPGPPGT' A
#
# COMPACT_ATOMS: atom_id res chain seq x y z
N MET A 1 -46.06 -20.20 -26.10
CA MET A 1 -46.91 -19.02 -25.85
C MET A 1 -46.16 -18.26 -24.77
N LEU A 2 -45.72 -17.03 -25.06
CA LEU A 2 -45.07 -16.18 -24.08
C LEU A 2 -46.17 -15.37 -23.41
N ASP A 3 -46.54 -15.75 -22.19
CA ASP A 3 -47.63 -15.12 -21.44
C ASP A 3 -47.10 -13.92 -20.65
N PHE A 4 -47.88 -12.83 -20.61
CA PHE A 4 -47.46 -11.55 -19.99
C PHE A 4 -47.10 -11.68 -18.51
N GLU A 5 -47.61 -12.69 -17.81
CA GLU A 5 -47.26 -13.03 -16.42
C GLU A 5 -45.83 -13.58 -16.26
N ASP A 6 -45.33 -14.33 -17.24
CA ASP A 6 -43.96 -14.84 -17.21
C ASP A 6 -42.96 -13.73 -17.58
N LEU A 7 -43.40 -12.79 -18.42
CA LEU A 7 -42.64 -11.58 -18.76
C LEU A 7 -42.53 -10.62 -17.57
N GLY A 8 -43.59 -10.49 -16.75
CA GLY A 8 -43.56 -9.76 -15.49
C GLY A 8 -42.56 -10.35 -14.50
N ARG A 9 -42.60 -11.67 -14.30
CA ARG A 9 -41.65 -12.39 -13.42
C ARG A 9 -40.20 -12.24 -13.86
N MET A 10 -39.93 -12.22 -15.16
CA MET A 10 -38.59 -11.99 -15.70
C MET A 10 -38.11 -10.57 -15.46
N VAL A 11 -38.98 -9.56 -15.62
CA VAL A 11 -38.67 -8.16 -15.29
C VAL A 11 -38.40 -7.99 -13.80
N ASP A 12 -39.21 -8.61 -12.93
CA ASP A 12 -38.98 -8.59 -11.48
C ASP A 12 -37.64 -9.25 -11.13
N THR A 13 -37.26 -10.33 -11.81
CA THR A 13 -35.96 -11.00 -11.57
C THR A 13 -34.76 -10.14 -11.99
N LEU A 14 -34.91 -9.30 -13.01
CA LEU A 14 -33.85 -8.37 -13.45
C LEU A 14 -33.72 -7.17 -12.52
N ASP A 15 -34.83 -6.70 -11.96
CA ASP A 15 -34.85 -5.67 -10.92
C ASP A 15 -34.17 -6.19 -9.65
N ASN A 16 -34.55 -7.39 -9.17
CA ASN A 16 -34.01 -8.04 -7.95
C ASN A 16 -32.52 -8.47 -8.01
N ASN A 17 -31.77 -8.12 -9.06
CA ASN A 17 -30.32 -8.40 -9.20
C ASN A 17 -29.42 -7.19 -8.86
N ASP A 18 -29.99 -6.13 -8.29
CA ASP A 18 -29.30 -4.89 -7.93
C ASP A 18 -28.91 -4.81 -6.43
N ALA A 19 -29.25 -5.81 -5.61
CA ALA A 19 -28.66 -6.00 -4.28
C ALA A 19 -27.25 -6.64 -4.43
N GLN A 20 -26.12 -5.93 -4.47
CA GLN A 20 -25.71 -4.81 -3.64
C GLN A 20 -24.61 -4.03 -4.40
N PRO A 21 -24.79 -2.75 -4.74
CA PRO A 21 -23.68 -1.94 -5.20
C PRO A 21 -22.80 -1.65 -3.99
N ASN A 22 -21.79 -2.49 -3.73
CA ASN A 22 -20.64 -2.15 -2.88
C ASN A 22 -20.96 -1.13 -1.75
N ASN A 23 -21.83 -1.49 -0.80
CA ASN A 23 -21.87 -0.81 0.50
C ASN A 23 -20.61 -1.15 1.33
N ALA A 24 -19.48 -1.42 0.66
CA ALA A 24 -18.15 -1.29 1.21
C ALA A 24 -17.68 0.18 1.14
N ARG A 25 -18.36 1.10 0.44
CA ARG A 25 -17.81 2.42 0.12
C ARG A 25 -18.04 3.54 1.14
N GLU A 26 -18.44 3.23 2.36
CA GLU A 26 -18.16 4.12 3.50
C GLU A 26 -16.70 3.99 3.97
N THR A 27 -15.96 3.01 3.44
CA THR A 27 -14.55 2.77 3.74
C THR A 27 -13.57 3.62 2.92
N GLY A 28 -14.02 4.40 1.93
CA GLY A 28 -13.13 5.03 0.94
C GLY A 28 -11.99 5.87 1.54
N ARG A 29 -12.28 6.74 2.50
CA ARG A 29 -11.24 7.62 3.10
C ARG A 29 -10.23 6.86 3.97
N ARG A 30 -10.65 5.80 4.65
CA ARG A 30 -9.79 5.03 5.57
C ARG A 30 -9.00 3.97 4.81
N GLU A 31 -9.59 3.33 3.80
CA GLU A 31 -8.84 2.45 2.89
C GLU A 31 -7.78 3.20 2.11
N GLU A 32 -8.08 4.39 1.58
CA GLU A 32 -7.08 5.23 0.91
C GLU A 32 -5.92 5.55 1.85
N LEU A 33 -6.19 5.99 3.08
CA LEU A 33 -5.17 6.25 4.09
C LEU A 33 -4.36 5.00 4.47
N ILE A 34 -4.99 3.83 4.57
CA ILE A 34 -4.31 2.56 4.86
C ILE A 34 -3.38 2.18 3.71
N VAL A 35 -3.84 2.28 2.46
CA VAL A 35 -3.01 2.01 1.27
C VAL A 35 -1.83 2.98 1.22
N PHE A 36 -2.07 4.28 1.44
CA PHE A 36 -1.00 5.28 1.54
C PHE A 36 -0.02 4.98 2.68
N ALA A 37 -0.52 4.61 3.87
CA ALA A 37 0.30 4.29 5.02
C ALA A 37 1.14 3.02 4.80
N VAL A 38 0.59 2.00 4.16
CA VAL A 38 1.32 0.76 3.81
C VAL A 38 2.45 1.08 2.83
N ILE A 39 2.17 1.88 1.79
CA ILE A 39 3.20 2.29 0.82
C ILE A 39 4.25 3.17 1.50
N ALA A 40 3.84 4.18 2.25
CA ALA A 40 4.75 5.06 2.97
C ALA A 40 5.62 4.28 3.97
N ALA A 41 5.04 3.34 4.71
CA ALA A 41 5.76 2.46 5.64
C ALA A 41 6.72 1.50 4.93
N PHE A 42 6.59 1.28 3.62
CA PHE A 42 7.56 0.55 2.81
C PHE A 42 8.62 1.46 2.17
N VAL A 43 8.24 2.66 1.73
CA VAL A 43 9.17 3.64 1.12
C VAL A 43 10.13 4.20 2.18
N TRP A 44 9.63 4.50 3.38
CA TRP A 44 10.43 5.05 4.47
C TRP A 44 11.59 4.16 4.92
N PRO A 45 11.43 2.85 5.13
CA PRO A 45 12.55 1.99 5.49
C PRO A 45 13.57 1.85 4.35
N VAL A 46 13.14 1.85 3.08
CA VAL A 46 14.09 1.86 1.95
C VAL A 46 14.94 3.12 1.99
N ILE A 47 14.33 4.28 2.23
CA ILE A 47 15.06 5.55 2.39
C ILE A 47 15.96 5.51 3.63
N ALA A 48 15.47 5.02 4.77
CA ALA A 48 16.25 4.94 6.00
C ALA A 48 17.49 4.05 5.83
N VAL A 49 17.33 2.87 5.22
CA VAL A 49 18.46 1.96 4.93
C VAL A 49 19.40 2.56 3.90
N GLY A 50 18.88 3.22 2.86
CA GLY A 50 19.71 3.91 1.87
C GLY A 50 20.54 5.04 2.47
N VAL A 51 19.95 5.86 3.33
CA VAL A 51 20.63 6.97 4.02
C VAL A 51 21.60 6.43 5.07
N VAL A 52 21.17 5.56 5.99
CA VAL A 52 22.03 5.05 7.08
C VAL A 52 23.13 4.14 6.53
N GLY A 53 22.79 3.22 5.63
CA GLY A 53 23.74 2.33 4.99
C GLY A 53 24.69 3.08 4.05
N GLY A 54 24.17 4.00 3.24
CA GLY A 54 24.98 4.85 2.36
C GLY A 54 25.91 5.78 3.16
N TYR A 55 25.43 6.39 4.24
CA TYR A 55 26.23 7.25 5.11
C TYR A 55 27.29 6.44 5.88
N GLY A 56 26.93 5.27 6.43
CA GLY A 56 27.88 4.37 7.07
C GLY A 56 28.96 3.86 6.10
N PHE A 57 28.57 3.53 4.87
CA PHE A 57 29.51 3.16 3.82
C PHE A 57 30.41 4.32 3.40
N LEU A 58 29.88 5.54 3.26
CA LEU A 58 30.66 6.75 2.98
C LEU A 58 31.67 7.02 4.09
N VAL A 59 31.27 6.87 5.35
CA VAL A 59 32.16 7.01 6.51
C VAL A 59 33.24 5.93 6.51
N TRP A 60 32.89 4.68 6.17
CA TRP A 60 33.87 3.61 6.03
C TRP A 60 34.84 3.81 4.86
N MET A 61 34.35 4.29 3.72
CA MET A 61 35.20 4.62 2.57
C MET A 61 36.07 5.85 2.84
N SER A 62 35.54 6.85 3.54
CA SER A 62 36.33 8.03 3.92
C SER A 62 37.46 7.65 4.86
N GLN A 63 37.24 6.69 5.76
CA GLN A 63 38.30 6.09 6.57
C GLN A 63 39.41 5.43 5.74
N LEU A 64 39.08 4.76 4.62
CA LEU A 64 40.11 4.19 3.74
C LEU A 64 40.95 5.26 3.04
N ILE A 65 40.37 6.45 2.78
CA ILE A 65 41.03 7.56 2.08
C ILE A 65 41.81 8.45 3.06
N LEU A 66 41.25 8.74 4.24
CA LEU A 66 41.82 9.64 5.26
C LEU A 66 42.69 8.92 6.31
N GLY A 67 42.72 7.59 6.29
CA GLY A 67 43.46 6.76 7.25
C GLY A 67 42.55 6.08 8.29
N PRO A 68 42.93 4.88 8.80
CA PRO A 68 42.04 4.03 9.58
C PRO A 68 41.51 4.73 10.85
N PRO A 69 40.22 4.55 11.21
CA PRO A 69 39.69 5.06 12.47
C PRO A 69 40.37 4.29 13.61
N GLY A 70 41.01 5.03 14.51
CA GLY A 70 41.87 4.46 15.55
C GLY A 70 41.11 3.50 16.49
N PRO A 71 41.80 2.47 17.04
CA PRO A 71 41.23 1.59 18.07
C PRO A 71 40.69 2.37 19.27
N PRO A 72 39.52 1.99 19.83
CA PRO A 72 39.00 2.62 21.04
C PRO A 72 39.99 2.41 22.20
N GLY A 73 40.47 3.52 22.77
CA GLY A 73 41.45 3.51 23.85
C GLY A 73 40.95 2.74 25.06
N THR A 74 41.70 1.71 25.44
CA THR A 74 41.61 1.00 26.73
C THR A 74 42.48 1.70 27.75
#